data_AF-A0A3D8IH58-F1
#
_entry.id   AF-A0A3D8IH58-F1
#
_cell.length_a   1.000
_cell.length_b   1.000
_cell.length_c   1.000
_cell.angle_alpha   90.00
_cell.angle_beta   90.00
_cell.angle_gamma   90.00
#
_symmetry.space_group_name_H-M   'P 1'
#
loop_
_entity.id
_entity.type
_entity.pdbx_description
1 polymer ?
#
loop_
_entity_poly.entity_id
_entity_poly.type
_entity_poly.pdbx_seq_one_letter_code
_entity_poly.pdbx_strand_id
1 'polypeptide(L)'
;MKTQFLTKATLSLALVGSLSILNAQSLSNGVKIQTLSGDTKLSCEALLCLASPIKPSECSPSLARYFGISAKKWKDTITKRKNFLKLCPVDNSDSQMVYYRDQVVANLDSECTIPALNKRVEKQVIRLEKVCAVVGDNGCATFKEINIYGFRVNPNLPRSCALLASSAYTDYRLKYTCNKQFYDEISWNRGYELKEVSQNIYLTLKESEREQGSKLIPISRSEFNKLPQEQRKITQNYNAFGNYISQYNKIVVVFYQKIPIKKDCWING
;
A
#
# COMPACT_ATOMS: atom_id res chain seq x y z
N MET A 1 -18.19 5.29 65.44
CA MET A 1 -19.47 5.62 64.79
C MET A 1 -19.62 4.81 63.52
N LYS A 2 -20.61 3.92 63.51
CA LYS A 2 -21.01 3.07 62.38
C LYS A 2 -21.73 3.92 61.34
N THR A 3 -21.39 3.79 60.06
CA THR A 3 -22.41 3.56 59.03
C THR A 3 -21.78 2.86 57.82
N GLN A 4 -22.24 1.64 57.60
CA GLN A 4 -21.99 0.81 56.42
C GLN A 4 -23.00 1.22 55.34
N PHE A 5 -22.58 1.29 54.08
CA PHE A 5 -23.47 1.14 52.93
C PHE A 5 -23.02 -0.08 52.12
N LEU A 6 -23.82 -1.13 52.24
CA LEU A 6 -23.90 -2.30 51.37
C LEU A 6 -25.03 -2.03 50.37
N THR A 7 -24.83 -2.28 49.07
CA THR A 7 -25.59 -3.30 48.29
C THR A 7 -25.28 -3.25 46.78
N LYS A 8 -24.86 -4.41 46.27
CA LYS A 8 -25.31 -5.13 45.05
C LYS A 8 -25.20 -4.40 43.69
N ALA A 9 -24.25 -4.77 42.82
CA ALA A 9 -24.26 -5.95 41.93
C ALA A 9 -25.38 -5.93 40.88
N THR A 10 -25.04 -5.55 39.64
CA THR A 10 -25.68 -6.07 38.43
C THR A 10 -24.63 -6.31 37.35
N LEU A 11 -24.46 -7.60 37.07
CA LEU A 11 -23.79 -8.20 35.94
C LEU A 11 -24.57 -7.81 34.66
N SER A 12 -23.93 -7.19 33.68
CA SER A 12 -24.49 -7.05 32.34
C SER A 12 -23.64 -7.85 31.37
N LEU A 13 -24.01 -9.12 31.23
CA LEU A 13 -23.61 -9.98 30.14
C LEU A 13 -24.50 -9.63 28.94
N ALA A 14 -23.95 -8.99 27.92
CA ALA A 14 -24.60 -8.85 26.62
C ALA A 14 -23.70 -9.47 25.56
N LEU A 15 -23.84 -10.79 25.37
CA LEU A 15 -23.64 -11.44 24.09
C LEU A 15 -24.62 -10.79 23.11
N VAL A 16 -24.15 -10.07 22.09
CA VAL A 16 -24.55 -10.24 20.67
C VAL A 16 -23.46 -9.56 19.83
N GLY A 17 -22.32 -10.22 19.66
CA GLY A 17 -21.37 -9.90 18.60
C GLY A 17 -21.88 -10.54 17.31
N SER A 18 -22.73 -9.81 16.61
CA SER A 18 -23.30 -10.11 15.30
C SER A 18 -22.34 -10.87 14.38
N LEU A 19 -22.65 -12.14 14.14
CA LEU A 19 -22.07 -12.92 13.05
C LEU A 19 -22.60 -12.28 11.76
N SER A 20 -21.80 -11.42 11.15
CA SER A 20 -22.09 -10.88 9.82
C SER A 20 -22.01 -12.03 8.81
N ILE A 21 -23.14 -12.70 8.58
CA ILE A 21 -23.31 -13.59 7.44
C ILE A 21 -23.27 -12.69 6.21
N LEU A 22 -22.12 -12.65 5.54
CA LEU A 22 -22.05 -12.09 4.19
C LEU A 22 -22.89 -12.99 3.28
N ASN A 23 -23.96 -12.41 2.72
CA ASN A 23 -24.84 -13.05 1.74
C ASN A 23 -24.05 -13.43 0.48
N ALA A 24 -23.61 -14.69 0.39
CA ALA A 24 -23.10 -15.29 -0.84
C ALA A 24 -24.24 -15.78 -1.77
N GLN A 25 -25.30 -14.98 -1.95
CA GLN A 25 -26.55 -15.43 -2.57
C GLN A 25 -26.67 -15.16 -4.09
N SER A 26 -25.69 -14.50 -4.71
CA SER A 26 -25.78 -14.09 -6.12
C SER A 26 -25.36 -15.18 -7.13
N LEU A 27 -24.71 -16.27 -6.70
CA LEU A 27 -24.23 -17.32 -7.61
C LEU A 27 -24.97 -18.66 -7.47
N SER A 28 -25.78 -18.85 -6.43
CA SER A 28 -26.55 -20.09 -6.23
C SER A 28 -27.64 -20.30 -7.28
N ASN A 29 -28.08 -19.23 -7.94
CA ASN A 29 -29.19 -19.30 -8.89
C ASN A 29 -28.78 -19.72 -10.31
N GLY A 30 -27.47 -19.78 -10.61
CA GLY A 30 -26.94 -20.12 -11.95
C GLY A 30 -26.20 -21.45 -12.05
N VAL A 31 -25.91 -22.12 -10.93
CA VAL A 31 -25.17 -23.39 -10.89
C VAL A 31 -26.13 -24.53 -10.55
N LYS A 32 -26.30 -25.50 -11.46
CA LYS A 32 -27.09 -26.69 -11.15
C LYS A 32 -26.35 -27.55 -10.12
N ILE A 33 -26.90 -27.66 -8.91
CA ILE A 33 -26.40 -28.52 -7.82
C ILE A 33 -26.67 -29.99 -8.20
N GLN A 34 -25.86 -30.54 -9.11
CA GLN A 34 -25.67 -31.98 -9.26
C GLN A 34 -24.46 -32.38 -8.40
N THR A 35 -24.32 -33.66 -8.06
CA THR A 35 -23.08 -34.16 -7.44
C THR A 35 -21.93 -34.00 -8.44
N LEU A 36 -21.27 -32.84 -8.42
CA LEU A 36 -20.16 -32.55 -9.31
C LEU A 36 -18.90 -33.24 -8.78
N SER A 37 -18.15 -33.89 -9.66
CA SER A 37 -16.87 -34.55 -9.35
C SER A 37 -15.76 -34.11 -10.29
N GLY A 38 -14.51 -34.29 -9.86
CA GLY A 38 -13.33 -34.04 -10.70
C GLY A 38 -13.22 -32.58 -11.19
N ASP A 39 -12.78 -32.41 -12.44
CA ASP A 39 -12.56 -31.08 -13.03
C ASP A 39 -13.86 -30.26 -13.18
N THR A 40 -15.02 -30.90 -13.31
CA THR A 40 -16.32 -30.21 -13.33
C THR A 40 -16.59 -29.49 -12.02
N LYS A 41 -16.33 -30.15 -10.88
CA LYS A 41 -16.44 -29.54 -9.55
C LYS A 41 -15.47 -28.36 -9.41
N LEU A 42 -14.19 -28.59 -9.71
CA LEU A 42 -13.14 -27.56 -9.59
C LEU A 42 -13.42 -26.36 -10.51
N SER A 43 -14.03 -26.58 -11.67
CA SER A 43 -14.42 -25.53 -12.61
C SER A 43 -15.48 -24.60 -12.03
N CYS A 44 -16.57 -25.17 -11.47
CA CYS A 44 -17.59 -24.36 -10.80
C CYS A 44 -17.04 -23.65 -9.56
N GLU A 45 -16.25 -24.34 -8.74
CA GLU A 45 -15.60 -23.73 -7.58
C GLU A 45 -14.67 -22.59 -7.99
N ALA A 46 -13.91 -22.72 -9.08
CA ALA A 46 -13.04 -21.65 -9.56
C ALA A 46 -13.85 -20.40 -9.97
N LEU A 47 -14.98 -20.58 -10.67
CA LEU A 47 -15.88 -19.46 -11.02
C LEU A 47 -16.39 -18.74 -9.78
N LEU A 48 -16.84 -19.48 -8.77
CA LEU A 48 -17.32 -18.91 -7.50
C LEU A 48 -16.19 -18.23 -6.73
N CYS A 49 -15.06 -18.92 -6.59
CA CYS A 49 -13.90 -18.42 -5.86
C CYS A 49 -13.27 -17.20 -6.52
N LEU A 50 -13.35 -17.04 -7.84
CA LEU A 50 -12.82 -15.86 -8.53
C LEU A 50 -13.79 -14.67 -8.49
N ALA A 51 -15.05 -14.88 -8.11
CA ALA A 51 -16.03 -13.81 -7.95
C ALA A 51 -15.83 -13.00 -6.67
N SER A 52 -15.16 -13.54 -5.67
CA SER A 52 -14.89 -12.85 -4.41
C SER A 52 -13.44 -12.36 -4.31
N PRO A 53 -13.16 -11.19 -3.73
CA PRO A 53 -11.81 -10.78 -3.35
C PRO A 53 -11.26 -11.55 -2.13
N ILE A 54 -12.13 -12.23 -1.38
CA ILE A 54 -11.76 -13.04 -0.21
C ILE A 54 -11.69 -14.51 -0.65
N LYS A 55 -10.53 -15.13 -0.49
CA LYS A 55 -10.29 -16.53 -0.89
C LYS A 55 -10.14 -17.41 0.35
N PRO A 56 -11.20 -18.11 0.79
CA PRO A 56 -11.07 -19.08 1.87
C PRO A 56 -10.23 -20.29 1.41
N SER A 57 -9.73 -21.09 2.35
CA SER A 57 -8.85 -22.24 2.07
C SER A 57 -9.45 -23.28 1.13
N GLU A 58 -10.78 -23.39 1.12
CA GLU A 58 -11.58 -24.29 0.29
C GLU A 58 -11.43 -23.94 -1.20
N CYS A 59 -11.07 -22.70 -1.53
CA CYS A 59 -10.79 -22.27 -2.89
C CYS A 59 -9.41 -22.72 -3.38
N SER A 60 -8.51 -23.15 -2.51
CA SER A 60 -7.13 -23.45 -2.92
C SER A 60 -7.03 -24.51 -4.02
N PRO A 61 -7.74 -25.65 -3.98
CA PRO A 61 -7.64 -26.67 -5.04
C PRO A 61 -8.15 -26.18 -6.40
N SER A 62 -9.30 -25.51 -6.43
CA SER A 62 -9.92 -25.00 -7.66
C SER A 62 -9.12 -23.85 -8.27
N LEU A 63 -8.61 -22.94 -7.45
CA LEU A 63 -7.71 -21.88 -7.91
C LEU A 63 -6.37 -22.42 -8.39
N ALA A 64 -5.78 -23.40 -7.71
CA ALA A 64 -4.53 -24.04 -8.14
C ALA A 64 -4.71 -24.73 -9.51
N ARG A 65 -5.82 -25.44 -9.70
CA ARG A 65 -6.17 -26.03 -11.00
C ARG A 65 -6.32 -24.95 -12.07
N TYR A 66 -7.07 -23.90 -11.79
CA TYR A 66 -7.32 -22.80 -12.73
C TYR A 66 -6.03 -22.06 -13.16
N PHE A 67 -5.21 -21.63 -12.19
CA PHE A 67 -3.97 -20.90 -12.46
C PHE A 67 -2.86 -21.81 -13.02
N GLY A 68 -2.91 -23.12 -12.77
CA GLY A 68 -2.03 -24.11 -13.39
C GLY A 68 -2.30 -24.32 -14.89
N ILE A 69 -3.49 -23.93 -15.40
CA ILE A 69 -3.78 -23.96 -16.83
C ILE A 69 -2.97 -22.87 -17.53
N SER A 70 -1.96 -23.31 -18.27
CA SER A 70 -1.08 -22.45 -19.05
C SER A 70 -0.72 -23.08 -20.41
N ALA A 71 -0.25 -22.23 -21.32
CA ALA A 71 0.29 -22.58 -22.62
C ALA A 71 1.37 -21.57 -23.00
N LYS A 72 2.16 -21.89 -24.04
CA LYS A 72 3.25 -21.01 -24.52
C LYS A 72 2.73 -19.64 -24.98
N LYS A 73 1.54 -19.58 -25.58
CA LYS A 73 0.90 -18.34 -26.03
C LYS A 73 -0.28 -17.99 -25.13
N TRP A 74 -0.41 -16.72 -24.74
CA TRP A 74 -1.53 -16.24 -23.91
C TRP A 74 -2.91 -16.54 -24.50
N LYS A 75 -3.06 -16.40 -25.82
CA LYS A 75 -4.31 -16.76 -26.53
C LYS A 75 -4.70 -18.24 -26.34
N ASP A 76 -3.71 -19.13 -26.30
CA ASP A 76 -3.93 -20.56 -26.09
C ASP A 76 -4.27 -20.83 -24.62
N THR A 77 -3.63 -20.12 -23.68
CA THR A 77 -3.98 -20.15 -22.25
C THR A 77 -5.43 -19.73 -22.02
N ILE A 78 -5.88 -18.63 -22.64
CA ILE A 78 -7.28 -18.18 -22.56
C ILE A 78 -8.22 -19.25 -23.11
N THR A 79 -7.89 -19.84 -24.26
CA THR A 79 -8.72 -20.90 -24.86
C THR A 79 -8.85 -22.11 -23.93
N LYS A 80 -7.75 -22.58 -23.34
CA LYS A 80 -7.76 -23.69 -22.38
C LYS A 80 -8.55 -23.35 -21.11
N ARG A 81 -8.38 -22.15 -20.58
CA ARG A 81 -9.14 -21.67 -19.40
C ARG A 81 -10.63 -21.59 -19.70
N LYS A 82 -11.03 -21.06 -20.86
CA LYS A 82 -12.43 -21.10 -21.32
C LYS A 82 -12.97 -22.53 -21.35
N ASN A 83 -12.23 -23.46 -21.93
CA ASN A 83 -12.67 -24.86 -22.03
C ASN A 83 -12.83 -25.51 -20.64
N PHE A 84 -11.91 -25.26 -19.72
CA PHE A 84 -12.03 -25.70 -18.32
C PHE A 84 -13.26 -25.08 -17.64
N LEU A 85 -13.46 -23.77 -17.75
CA LEU A 85 -14.59 -23.06 -17.11
C LEU A 85 -15.95 -23.49 -17.68
N LYS A 86 -16.00 -23.92 -18.96
CA LYS A 86 -17.19 -24.47 -19.60
C LYS A 86 -17.59 -25.86 -19.09
N LEU A 87 -16.72 -26.54 -18.33
CA LEU A 87 -17.11 -27.79 -17.64
C LEU A 87 -18.17 -27.52 -16.58
N CYS A 88 -18.22 -26.31 -16.01
CA CYS A 88 -19.26 -25.94 -15.07
C CYS A 88 -20.60 -25.72 -15.80
N PRO A 89 -21.66 -26.47 -15.46
CA PRO A 89 -22.98 -26.28 -16.06
C PRO A 89 -23.64 -25.01 -15.52
N VAL A 90 -23.38 -23.90 -16.20
CA VAL A 90 -24.05 -22.61 -15.97
C VAL A 90 -25.24 -22.43 -16.91
N ASP A 91 -26.22 -21.63 -16.50
CA ASP A 91 -27.29 -21.20 -17.39
C ASP A 91 -26.73 -20.34 -18.54
N ASN A 92 -26.81 -20.84 -19.77
CA ASN A 92 -26.33 -20.10 -20.95
C ASN A 92 -27.32 -19.04 -21.44
N SER A 93 -28.55 -18.99 -20.91
CA SER A 93 -29.49 -17.90 -21.18
C SER A 93 -29.11 -16.61 -20.45
N ASP A 94 -28.33 -16.72 -19.37
CA ASP A 94 -27.76 -15.59 -18.66
C ASP A 94 -26.49 -15.08 -19.35
N SER A 95 -26.68 -14.08 -20.20
CA SER A 95 -25.58 -13.43 -20.94
C SER A 95 -24.49 -12.83 -20.04
N GLN A 96 -24.82 -12.37 -18.83
CA GLN A 96 -23.87 -11.78 -17.90
C GLN A 96 -23.00 -12.88 -17.25
N MET A 97 -23.57 -14.05 -16.94
CA MET A 97 -22.80 -15.22 -16.47
C MET A 97 -21.86 -15.74 -17.54
N VAL A 98 -22.36 -15.85 -18.78
CA VAL A 98 -21.54 -16.27 -19.93
C VAL A 98 -20.39 -15.28 -20.16
N TYR A 99 -20.65 -13.97 -20.07
CA TYR A 99 -19.62 -12.95 -20.16
C TYR A 99 -18.60 -13.05 -19.02
N TYR A 100 -19.05 -13.22 -17.77
CA TYR A 100 -18.17 -13.42 -16.62
C TYR A 100 -17.24 -14.63 -16.83
N ARG A 101 -17.80 -15.79 -17.19
CA ARG A 101 -17.04 -17.02 -17.45
C ARG A 101 -16.02 -16.83 -18.59
N ASP A 102 -16.50 -16.38 -19.76
CA ASP A 102 -15.71 -16.43 -20.99
C ASP A 102 -14.85 -15.18 -21.21
N GLN A 103 -15.25 -14.02 -20.72
CA GLN A 103 -14.56 -12.75 -21.02
C GLN A 103 -13.83 -12.18 -19.80
N VAL A 104 -14.35 -12.38 -18.58
CA VAL A 104 -13.70 -11.89 -17.36
C VAL A 104 -12.73 -12.94 -16.83
N VAL A 105 -13.25 -14.06 -16.33
CA VAL A 105 -12.46 -15.08 -15.62
C VAL A 105 -11.40 -15.64 -16.54
N ALA A 106 -11.74 -16.10 -17.75
CA ALA A 106 -10.77 -16.69 -18.66
C ALA A 106 -9.58 -15.79 -19.04
N ASN A 107 -9.70 -14.47 -18.89
CA ASN A 107 -8.68 -13.49 -19.27
C ASN A 107 -7.88 -12.93 -18.07
N LEU A 108 -7.98 -13.52 -16.88
CA LEU A 108 -7.23 -13.05 -15.71
C LEU A 108 -5.71 -13.29 -15.88
N ASP A 109 -4.97 -12.22 -16.14
CA ASP A 109 -3.51 -12.19 -16.30
C ASP A 109 -2.73 -12.11 -14.98
N SER A 110 -3.42 -11.79 -13.88
CA SER A 110 -2.82 -11.56 -12.57
C SER A 110 -3.82 -11.82 -11.45
N GLU A 111 -3.31 -12.09 -10.25
CA GLU A 111 -4.13 -12.19 -9.07
C GLU A 111 -4.72 -10.80 -8.71
N CYS A 112 -6.01 -10.78 -8.38
CA CYS A 112 -6.66 -9.59 -7.87
C CYS A 112 -7.03 -9.79 -6.39
N THR A 113 -6.10 -9.54 -5.49
CA THR A 113 -6.38 -9.51 -4.05
C THR A 113 -5.98 -8.18 -3.45
N ILE A 114 -6.62 -7.78 -2.36
CA ILE A 114 -6.28 -6.54 -1.65
C ILE A 114 -4.79 -6.50 -1.23
N PRO A 115 -4.20 -7.57 -0.65
CA PRO A 115 -2.78 -7.59 -0.37
C PRO A 115 -1.90 -7.43 -1.61
N ALA A 116 -2.25 -8.08 -2.74
CA ALA A 116 -1.49 -7.94 -3.98
C ALA A 116 -1.55 -6.51 -4.53
N LEU A 117 -2.73 -5.88 -4.49
CA LEU A 117 -2.92 -4.49 -4.92
C LEU A 117 -2.10 -3.50 -4.09
N ASN A 118 -2.05 -3.69 -2.77
CA ASN A 118 -1.28 -2.82 -1.85
C ASN A 118 0.24 -3.03 -1.92
N LYS A 119 0.70 -4.12 -2.51
CA LYS A 119 2.13 -4.37 -2.77
C LYS A 119 2.63 -3.76 -4.07
N ARG A 120 1.74 -3.28 -4.95
CA ARG A 120 2.12 -2.64 -6.21
C ARG A 120 2.63 -1.24 -5.94
N VAL A 121 3.93 -1.11 -5.70
CA VAL A 121 4.59 0.19 -5.53
C VAL A 121 5.06 0.70 -6.89
N GLU A 122 4.79 1.97 -7.18
CA GLU A 122 5.37 2.65 -8.34
C GLU A 122 6.43 3.67 -7.91
N LYS A 123 7.44 3.84 -8.77
CA LYS A 123 8.61 4.67 -8.57
C LYS A 123 8.65 5.73 -9.68
N GLN A 124 8.87 6.99 -9.31
CA GLN A 124 9.07 8.08 -10.28
C GLN A 124 10.12 9.07 -9.80
N VAL A 125 10.68 9.87 -10.70
CA VAL A 125 11.49 11.03 -10.32
C VAL A 125 10.55 12.13 -9.82
N ILE A 126 10.73 12.58 -8.58
CA ILE A 126 9.90 13.63 -7.97
C ILE A 126 10.59 14.99 -7.92
N ARG A 127 11.92 15.01 -7.94
CA ARG A 127 12.73 16.23 -8.07
C ARG A 127 14.14 15.89 -8.54
N LEU A 128 14.83 16.90 -9.03
CA LEU A 128 16.25 16.87 -9.30
C LEU A 128 16.97 17.62 -8.18
N GLU A 129 18.01 17.04 -7.62
CA GLU A 129 18.91 17.74 -6.72
C GLU A 129 20.21 18.05 -7.43
N LYS A 130 20.64 19.31 -7.38
CA LYS A 130 21.94 19.74 -7.87
C LYS A 130 22.97 19.43 -6.80
N VAL A 131 23.82 18.47 -7.10
CA VAL A 131 24.96 18.12 -6.26
C VAL A 131 26.24 18.55 -6.95
N CYS A 132 27.25 18.86 -6.17
CA CYS A 132 28.53 19.20 -6.76
C CYS A 132 29.22 17.96 -7.33
N ALA A 133 29.57 18.01 -8.61
CA ALA A 133 30.20 16.90 -9.32
C ALA A 133 31.72 17.09 -9.43
N VAL A 134 32.15 18.30 -9.77
CA VAL A 134 33.55 18.69 -9.82
C VAL A 134 33.71 20.03 -9.14
N VAL A 135 34.70 20.12 -8.26
CA VAL A 135 35.13 21.35 -7.60
C VAL A 135 36.24 21.98 -8.47
N GLY A 136 36.17 23.29 -8.75
CA GLY A 136 37.20 23.97 -9.56
C GLY A 136 37.64 25.27 -8.92
N ASP A 137 37.88 26.30 -9.74
CA ASP A 137 38.43 27.58 -9.27
C ASP A 137 37.36 28.58 -8.78
N ASN A 138 36.10 28.54 -9.24
CA ASN A 138 35.04 29.44 -8.75
C ASN A 138 33.76 28.81 -8.18
N GLY A 139 33.75 27.49 -7.96
CA GLY A 139 32.76 26.87 -7.07
C GLY A 139 32.99 25.40 -6.91
N CYS A 140 31.86 24.80 -6.58
CA CYS A 140 31.44 23.78 -7.50
C CYS A 140 31.55 24.25 -8.97
N ALA A 141 32.53 23.73 -9.69
CA ALA A 141 32.79 24.09 -11.09
C ALA A 141 31.80 23.40 -12.03
N THR A 142 31.38 22.18 -11.69
CA THR A 142 30.30 21.52 -12.40
C THR A 142 29.31 20.90 -11.43
N PHE A 143 28.04 21.14 -11.69
CA PHE A 143 26.95 20.49 -10.98
C PHE A 143 26.51 19.27 -11.76
N LYS A 144 26.19 18.20 -11.02
CA LYS A 144 25.44 17.09 -11.55
C LYS A 144 24.05 17.12 -10.96
N GLU A 145 23.06 16.88 -11.79
CA GLU A 145 21.71 16.63 -11.33
C GLU A 145 21.58 15.15 -10.98
N ILE A 146 21.15 14.90 -9.76
CA ILE A 146 20.76 13.55 -9.32
C ILE A 146 19.25 13.47 -9.24
N ASN A 147 18.72 12.35 -9.69
CA ASN A 147 17.30 12.04 -9.57
C ASN A 147 16.98 11.69 -8.14
N ILE A 148 16.01 12.39 -7.56
CA ILE A 148 15.38 11.94 -6.33
C ILE A 148 14.11 11.20 -6.69
N TYR A 149 14.04 9.96 -6.23
CA TYR A 149 12.91 9.09 -6.49
C TYR A 149 11.88 9.18 -5.38
N GLY A 150 10.62 9.18 -5.80
CA GLY A 150 9.47 9.03 -4.93
C GLY A 150 8.76 7.71 -5.18
N PHE A 151 8.06 7.25 -4.15
CA PHE A 151 7.35 5.99 -4.10
C PHE A 151 5.91 6.20 -3.60
N ARG A 152 4.98 5.43 -4.15
CA ARG A 152 3.61 5.29 -3.62
C ARG A 152 3.02 3.95 -4.02
N VAL A 153 1.92 3.54 -3.38
CA VAL A 153 1.09 2.45 -3.89
C VAL A 153 0.43 2.89 -5.19
N ASN A 154 0.49 2.04 -6.21
CA ASN A 154 -0.02 2.33 -7.54
C ASN A 154 -1.55 2.50 -7.50
N PRO A 155 -2.07 3.70 -7.88
CA PRO A 155 -3.49 4.00 -7.83
C PRO A 155 -4.28 3.47 -9.03
N ASN A 156 -3.63 2.83 -9.99
CA ASN A 156 -4.26 2.30 -11.19
C ASN A 156 -4.52 0.81 -11.04
N LEU A 157 -5.74 0.36 -11.30
CA LEU A 157 -6.09 -1.07 -11.26
C LEU A 157 -5.42 -1.84 -12.39
N PRO A 158 -4.88 -3.05 -12.13
CA PRO A 158 -4.53 -4.00 -13.18
C PRO A 158 -5.76 -4.36 -14.00
N ARG A 159 -5.55 -4.75 -15.27
CA ARG A 159 -6.62 -5.17 -16.19
C ARG A 159 -7.52 -6.25 -15.58
N SER A 160 -6.93 -7.29 -14.99
CA SER A 160 -7.69 -8.38 -14.35
C SER A 160 -8.62 -7.88 -13.24
N CYS A 161 -8.12 -6.99 -12.38
CA CYS A 161 -8.92 -6.39 -11.32
C CYS A 161 -10.03 -5.49 -11.86
N ALA A 162 -9.76 -4.73 -12.92
CA ALA A 162 -10.77 -3.90 -13.56
C ALA A 162 -11.91 -4.75 -14.16
N LEU A 163 -11.57 -5.87 -14.82
CA LEU A 163 -12.55 -6.81 -15.38
C LEU A 163 -13.41 -7.48 -14.28
N LEU A 164 -12.79 -7.88 -13.17
CA LEU A 164 -13.53 -8.42 -12.03
C LEU A 164 -14.46 -7.36 -11.44
N ALA A 165 -13.94 -6.19 -11.09
CA ALA A 165 -14.71 -5.09 -10.51
C ALA A 165 -15.86 -4.58 -11.39
N SER A 166 -15.78 -4.76 -12.72
CA SER A 166 -16.85 -4.35 -13.64
C SER A 166 -17.95 -5.39 -13.82
N SER A 167 -17.78 -6.62 -13.32
CA SER A 167 -18.72 -7.71 -13.55
C SER A 167 -19.82 -7.74 -12.47
N ALA A 168 -21.07 -7.93 -12.90
CA ALA A 168 -22.22 -8.09 -12.01
C ALA A 168 -22.15 -9.34 -11.13
N TYR A 169 -21.30 -10.31 -11.49
CA TYR A 169 -21.14 -11.59 -10.80
C TYR A 169 -20.06 -11.60 -9.75
N THR A 170 -19.53 -10.44 -9.36
CA THR A 170 -18.43 -10.36 -8.43
C THR A 170 -18.67 -9.37 -7.31
N ASP A 171 -18.04 -9.64 -6.16
CA ASP A 171 -18.10 -8.82 -4.95
C ASP A 171 -16.92 -7.84 -4.86
N TYR A 172 -16.22 -7.62 -5.99
CA TYR A 172 -15.15 -6.64 -6.07
C TYR A 172 -15.76 -5.24 -6.07
N ARG A 173 -15.47 -4.51 -5.01
CA ARG A 173 -15.82 -3.11 -4.78
C ARG A 173 -14.54 -2.38 -4.40
N LEU A 174 -13.59 -2.43 -5.33
CA LEU A 174 -12.23 -1.94 -5.11
C LEU A 174 -12.20 -0.41 -5.05
N LYS A 175 -11.68 0.13 -3.96
CA LYS A 175 -11.54 1.58 -3.76
C LYS A 175 -10.12 1.94 -3.34
N TYR A 176 -9.55 2.95 -3.99
CA TYR A 176 -8.29 3.56 -3.58
C TYR A 176 -8.55 4.69 -2.59
N THR A 177 -7.92 4.65 -1.42
CA THR A 177 -8.21 5.56 -0.28
C THR A 177 -7.03 6.41 0.16
N CYS A 178 -5.82 6.12 -0.33
CA CYS A 178 -4.66 6.95 -0.04
C CYS A 178 -4.71 8.27 -0.82
N ASN A 179 -3.93 9.25 -0.37
CA ASN A 179 -3.54 10.34 -1.26
C ASN A 179 -2.71 9.80 -2.44
N LYS A 180 -2.62 10.59 -3.50
CA LYS A 180 -1.84 10.26 -4.69
C LYS A 180 -0.48 10.93 -4.68
N GLN A 181 0.01 11.40 -3.53
CA GLN A 181 1.35 12.00 -3.48
C GLN A 181 2.42 10.91 -3.51
N PHE A 182 3.62 11.28 -3.95
CA PHE A 182 4.79 10.42 -3.87
C PHE A 182 5.63 10.83 -2.68
N TYR A 183 6.15 9.85 -1.96
CA TYR A 183 7.02 10.04 -0.80
C TYR A 183 8.46 9.76 -1.21
N ASP A 184 9.41 10.58 -0.79
CA ASP A 184 10.83 10.28 -1.03
C ASP A 184 11.22 8.92 -0.42
N GLU A 185 12.30 8.32 -0.95
CA GLU A 185 12.76 6.99 -0.54
C GLU A 185 12.96 6.83 0.98
N ILE A 186 13.52 7.86 1.63
CA ILE A 186 13.83 7.81 3.06
C ILE A 186 12.53 7.77 3.86
N SER A 187 11.61 8.70 3.58
CA SER A 187 10.31 8.75 4.23
C SER A 187 9.49 7.48 3.96
N TRP A 188 9.48 7.00 2.72
CA TRP A 188 8.77 5.79 2.31
C TRP A 188 9.27 4.54 3.06
N ASN A 189 10.58 4.32 3.10
CA ASN A 189 11.18 3.15 3.76
C ASN A 189 10.97 3.19 5.27
N ARG A 190 11.06 4.38 5.88
CA ARG A 190 10.80 4.58 7.31
C ARG A 190 9.32 4.46 7.68
N GLY A 191 8.41 4.72 6.73
CA GLY A 191 6.96 4.58 6.91
C GLY A 191 6.24 5.82 7.45
N TYR A 192 6.92 6.96 7.54
CA TYR A 192 6.31 8.24 7.94
C TYR A 192 7.11 9.43 7.41
N GLU A 193 6.42 10.54 7.17
CA GLU A 193 7.04 11.85 6.95
C GLU A 193 7.33 12.54 8.30
N LEU A 194 8.35 13.39 8.33
CA LEU A 194 8.65 14.23 9.48
C LEU A 194 8.11 15.63 9.21
N LYS A 195 7.13 16.06 10.00
CA LYS A 195 6.61 17.42 9.99
C LYS A 195 7.21 18.19 11.16
N GLU A 196 7.97 19.24 10.88
CA GLU A 196 8.52 20.09 11.94
C GLU A 196 7.41 20.80 12.70
N VAL A 197 7.53 20.81 14.03
CA VAL A 197 6.56 21.41 14.96
C VAL A 197 7.28 22.17 16.07
N SER A 198 6.56 23.04 16.78
CA SER A 198 7.11 23.70 17.97
C SER A 198 7.35 22.71 19.10
N GLN A 199 8.23 23.06 20.03
CA GLN A 199 8.47 22.26 21.23
C GLN A 199 7.17 22.02 22.03
N ASN A 200 6.31 23.05 22.13
CA ASN A 200 5.04 22.92 22.83
C ASN A 200 4.14 21.85 22.19
N ILE A 201 4.03 21.83 20.86
CA ILE A 201 3.28 20.79 20.15
C ILE A 201 3.93 19.43 20.39
N TYR A 202 5.26 19.32 20.23
CA TYR A 202 6.00 18.08 20.45
C TYR A 202 5.75 17.45 21.83
N LEU A 203 5.72 18.26 22.88
CA LEU A 203 5.50 17.78 24.24
C LEU A 203 4.10 17.20 24.45
N THR A 204 3.11 17.63 23.66
CA THR A 204 1.74 17.08 23.69
C THR A 204 1.58 15.75 22.93
N LEU A 205 2.51 15.41 22.03
CA LEU A 205 2.46 14.18 21.24
C LEU A 205 2.91 12.96 22.06
N LYS A 206 2.40 11.77 21.73
CA LYS A 206 2.92 10.52 22.28
C LYS A 206 4.33 10.26 21.80
N GLU A 207 5.12 9.52 22.58
CA GLU A 207 6.49 9.15 22.21
C GLU A 207 6.56 8.42 20.85
N SER A 208 5.59 7.56 20.56
CA SER A 208 5.48 6.86 19.27
C SER A 208 5.23 7.78 18.07
N GLU A 209 4.70 8.98 18.31
CA GLU A 209 4.24 9.93 17.28
C GLU A 209 5.23 11.08 17.05
N ARG A 210 6.37 11.09 17.76
CA ARG A 210 7.31 12.22 17.76
C ARG A 210 8.76 11.80 17.64
N GLU A 211 9.58 12.72 17.16
CA GLU A 211 11.04 12.55 17.03
C GLU A 211 11.76 13.89 17.24
N GLN A 212 12.93 13.84 17.86
CA GLN A 212 13.85 14.98 17.89
C GLN A 212 14.95 14.76 16.86
N GLY A 213 15.36 15.84 16.21
CA GLY A 213 16.53 15.85 15.38
C GLY A 213 17.36 17.11 15.59
N SER A 214 18.36 17.29 14.76
CA SER A 214 19.20 18.49 14.75
C SER A 214 19.22 19.09 13.36
N LYS A 215 19.14 20.42 13.28
CA LYS A 215 19.47 21.18 12.06
C LYS A 215 20.71 22.03 12.29
N LEU A 216 21.43 22.29 11.20
CA LEU A 216 22.56 23.20 11.18
C LEU A 216 22.07 24.55 10.66
N ILE A 217 22.17 25.59 11.50
CA ILE A 217 21.92 26.97 11.09
C ILE A 217 23.27 27.66 10.87
N PRO A 218 23.54 28.19 9.68
CA PRO A 218 24.77 28.95 9.43
C PRO A 218 24.82 30.20 10.32
N ILE A 219 25.97 30.46 10.94
CA ILE A 219 26.22 31.61 11.82
C ILE A 219 27.58 32.24 11.51
N SER A 220 27.83 33.45 12.02
CA SER A 220 29.14 34.07 11.91
C SER A 220 30.19 33.36 12.79
N ARG A 221 31.47 33.52 12.44
CA ARG A 221 32.58 32.98 13.26
C ARG A 221 32.58 33.56 14.68
N SER A 222 32.19 34.83 14.83
CA SER A 222 32.08 35.49 16.14
C SER A 222 31.02 34.83 17.02
N GLU A 223 29.83 34.56 16.48
CA GLU A 223 28.78 33.84 17.18
C GLU A 223 29.20 32.40 17.50
N PHE A 224 29.87 31.72 16.56
CA PHE A 224 30.36 30.35 16.74
C PHE A 224 31.34 30.21 17.91
N ASN A 225 32.25 31.18 18.05
CA ASN A 225 33.25 31.17 19.12
C ASN A 225 32.63 31.33 20.51
N LYS A 226 31.44 31.94 20.60
CA LYS A 226 30.68 32.12 21.85
C LYS A 226 29.85 30.88 22.23
N LEU A 227 29.63 29.94 21.31
CA LEU A 227 28.85 28.74 21.56
C LEU A 227 29.67 27.63 22.22
N PRO A 228 29.06 26.84 23.11
CA PRO A 228 29.63 25.58 23.58
C PRO A 228 29.93 24.58 22.44
N GLN A 229 30.86 23.65 22.68
CA GLN A 229 31.33 22.71 21.65
C GLN A 229 30.21 21.79 21.15
N GLU A 230 29.32 21.36 22.03
CA GLU A 230 28.19 20.48 21.74
C GLU A 230 27.05 21.17 20.96
N GLN A 231 27.05 22.49 20.90
CA GLN A 231 26.01 23.29 20.21
C GLN A 231 26.50 23.86 18.87
N ARG A 232 27.71 23.51 18.44
CA ARG A 232 28.33 24.09 17.25
C ARG A 232 28.98 23.02 16.39
N LYS A 233 28.87 23.18 15.07
CA LYS A 233 29.48 22.26 14.10
C LYS A 233 30.12 23.05 12.97
N ILE A 234 31.39 22.77 12.71
CA ILE A 234 32.04 23.22 11.48
C ILE A 234 31.70 22.18 10.42
N THR A 235 31.06 22.60 9.34
CA THR A 235 30.96 21.79 8.13
C THR A 235 31.97 22.31 7.14
N GLN A 236 32.75 21.40 6.57
CA GLN A 236 33.61 21.73 5.45
C GLN A 236 32.76 21.72 4.19
N ASN A 237 32.72 22.87 3.53
CA ASN A 237 32.26 22.97 2.16
C ASN A 237 33.44 23.41 1.31
N TYR A 238 33.32 23.21 0.01
CA TYR A 238 34.32 23.69 -0.94
C TYR A 238 33.84 25.01 -1.50
N ASN A 239 34.72 25.98 -1.47
CA ASN A 239 34.42 27.25 -2.09
C ASN A 239 34.64 27.14 -3.57
N ALA A 240 34.57 28.34 -4.12
CA ALA A 240 35.04 28.68 -5.41
C ALA A 240 36.24 27.85 -5.90
N PHE A 241 37.35 27.98 -5.21
CA PHE A 241 38.70 27.63 -5.65
C PHE A 241 39.20 26.26 -5.17
N GLY A 242 38.28 25.35 -4.81
CA GLY A 242 38.63 24.08 -4.18
C GLY A 242 39.26 24.21 -2.79
N ASN A 243 39.32 25.44 -2.28
CA ASN A 243 39.74 25.70 -0.91
C ASN A 243 38.62 25.31 0.03
N TYR A 244 39.00 24.68 1.14
CA TYR A 244 38.09 24.41 2.23
C TYR A 244 37.56 25.73 2.80
N ILE A 245 36.27 25.96 2.66
CA ILE A 245 35.57 26.96 3.48
C ILE A 245 34.93 26.24 4.66
N SER A 246 35.33 26.68 5.83
CA SER A 246 34.65 26.30 7.06
C SER A 246 33.36 27.08 7.14
N GLN A 247 32.23 26.38 7.05
CA GLN A 247 30.94 26.93 7.41
C GLN A 247 30.71 26.67 8.90
N TYR A 248 30.57 27.76 9.64
CA TYR A 248 30.29 27.72 11.06
C TYR A 248 28.78 27.59 11.25
N ASN A 249 28.35 26.53 11.92
CA ASN A 249 26.93 26.30 12.16
C ASN A 249 26.64 26.21 13.66
N LYS A 250 25.49 26.74 14.04
CA LYS A 250 24.81 26.39 15.29
C LYS A 250 24.03 25.10 15.06
N ILE A 251 24.19 24.14 15.97
CA ILE A 251 23.33 22.97 16.04
C ILE A 251 22.07 23.39 16.81
N VAL A 252 20.92 23.33 16.15
CA VAL A 252 19.63 23.57 16.81
C VAL A 252 18.86 22.27 16.90
N VAL A 253 18.32 22.01 18.08
CA VAL A 253 17.36 20.92 18.28
C VAL A 253 16.07 21.30 17.58
N VAL A 254 15.55 20.39 16.79
CA VAL A 254 14.28 20.51 16.08
C VAL A 254 13.36 19.37 16.50
N PHE A 255 12.07 19.67 16.53
CA PHE A 255 11.05 18.75 16.99
C PHE A 255 10.14 18.39 15.82
N TYR A 256 9.86 17.10 15.68
CA TYR A 256 9.05 16.58 14.59
C TYR A 256 7.86 15.79 15.10
N GLN A 257 6.73 15.97 14.42
CA GLN A 257 5.61 15.03 14.42
C GLN A 257 5.83 14.00 13.29
N LYS A 258 5.67 12.72 13.62
CA LYS A 258 5.65 11.64 12.63
C LYS A 258 4.27 11.60 12.00
N ILE A 259 4.21 11.72 10.68
CA ILE A 259 2.98 11.60 9.89
C ILE A 259 3.03 10.23 9.18
N PRO A 260 2.28 9.22 9.66
CA PRO A 260 2.32 7.89 9.07
C PRO A 260 1.95 7.89 7.59
N ILE A 261 2.73 7.15 6.80
CA ILE A 261 2.43 6.93 5.39
C ILE A 261 1.51 5.71 5.30
N LYS A 262 0.26 5.96 4.90
CA LYS A 262 -0.70 4.89 4.63
C LYS A 262 -0.25 4.06 3.43
N LYS A 263 -0.17 2.73 3.58
CA LYS A 263 0.23 1.78 2.51
C LYS A 263 -0.84 0.75 2.17
N ASP A 264 -1.89 0.67 2.96
CA ASP A 264 -3.14 -0.06 2.71
C ASP A 264 -4.10 0.80 1.88
N CYS A 265 -3.70 1.13 0.66
CA CYS A 265 -4.40 2.10 -0.17
C CYS A 265 -5.64 1.55 -0.86
N TRP A 266 -5.59 0.31 -1.34
CA TRP A 266 -6.71 -0.43 -1.89
C TRP A 266 -7.46 -1.15 -0.77
N ILE A 267 -8.78 -0.99 -0.77
CA ILE A 267 -9.72 -1.72 0.07
C ILE A 267 -10.84 -2.30 -0.79
N ASN A 268 -11.57 -3.28 -0.25
CA ASN A 268 -12.85 -3.71 -0.79
C ASN A 268 -13.94 -3.15 0.12
N GLY A 269 -14.81 -2.27 -0.39
CA GLY A 269 -15.74 -1.49 0.43
C GLY A 269 -17.18 -1.48 -0.04
#